data_AF-A0A661PH22-F1
#
_entry.id   AF-A0A661PH22-F1
#
_cell.length_a   1.000
_cell.length_b   1.000
_cell.length_c   1.000
_cell.angle_alpha   90.00
_cell.angle_beta   90.00
_cell.angle_gamma   90.00
#
_symmetry.space_group_name_H-M   'P 1'
#
loop_
_entity.id
_entity.type
_entity.pdbx_description
1 polymer ?
#
loop_
_entity_poly.entity_id
_entity_poly.type
_entity_poly.pdbx_seq_one_letter_code
_entity_poly.pdbx_strand_id
1 'polypeptide(L)'
;MKCSTSFAWLMILACSVAQAEWSNPIKKISYTGSPLVEVTPFVFGDRLYLLENNQAFWDMKPGTPPGARFYDDEVRIRDLSTGKIVATPLKNHAFGTALVHDGRVYVFAGDFGKGKPWRQITEVSMTSSADLKQWTT
;
A
#
# COMPACT_ATOMS: atom_id res chain seq x y z
N MET A 1 20.69 -81.16 16.43
CA MET A 1 19.50 -80.31 16.17
C MET A 1 19.94 -78.86 16.34
N LYS A 2 20.05 -78.10 15.25
CA LYS A 2 20.56 -76.72 15.26
C LYS A 2 19.39 -75.75 15.39
N CYS A 3 19.44 -74.92 16.43
CA CYS A 3 18.51 -73.83 16.71
C CYS A 3 18.76 -72.72 15.66
N SER A 4 17.72 -72.32 14.93
CA SER A 4 17.76 -71.24 13.94
C SER A 4 17.03 -70.04 14.51
N THR A 5 17.78 -68.98 14.81
CA THR A 5 17.30 -67.67 15.24
C THR A 5 16.73 -66.92 14.04
N SER A 6 15.43 -66.61 14.08
CA SER A 6 14.77 -65.77 13.09
C SER A 6 14.92 -64.30 13.47
N PHE A 7 15.60 -63.51 12.64
CA PHE A 7 15.71 -62.06 12.77
C PHE A 7 14.47 -61.41 12.15
N ALA A 8 13.59 -60.85 12.99
CA ALA A 8 12.47 -60.04 12.53
C ALA A 8 12.99 -58.64 12.18
N TRP A 9 12.94 -58.29 10.89
CA TRP A 9 13.20 -56.93 10.42
C TRP A 9 11.99 -56.04 10.74
N LEU A 10 12.16 -55.11 11.67
CA LEU A 10 11.21 -54.04 11.94
C LEU A 10 11.40 -52.97 10.86
N MET A 11 10.51 -52.91 9.86
CA MET A 11 10.50 -51.80 8.91
C MET A 11 9.87 -50.57 9.57
N ILE A 12 10.68 -49.56 9.83
CA ILE A 12 10.22 -48.22 10.20
C ILE A 12 9.64 -47.59 8.93
N LEU A 13 8.32 -47.47 8.86
CA LEU A 13 7.67 -46.64 7.86
C LEU A 13 8.00 -45.17 8.16
N ALA A 14 8.94 -44.61 7.40
CA ALA A 14 9.09 -43.17 7.30
C ALA A 14 7.85 -42.61 6.58
N CYS A 15 6.94 -41.99 7.33
CA CYS A 15 5.92 -41.12 6.74
C CYS A 15 6.63 -39.90 6.13
N SER A 16 6.99 -40.00 4.86
CA SER A 16 7.30 -38.85 4.02
C SER A 16 6.01 -38.05 3.84
N VAL A 17 5.82 -37.04 4.69
CA VAL A 17 4.81 -36.01 4.42
C VAL A 17 5.31 -35.28 3.19
N ALA A 18 4.73 -35.60 2.02
CA ALA A 18 5.03 -34.89 0.79
C ALA A 18 4.77 -33.41 1.06
N GLN A 19 5.84 -32.59 1.03
CA GLN A 19 5.73 -31.17 1.21
C GLN A 19 4.83 -30.65 0.09
N ALA A 20 3.67 -30.10 0.46
CA ALA A 20 2.73 -29.55 -0.51
C ALA A 20 3.49 -28.56 -1.40
N GLU A 21 3.32 -28.71 -2.71
CA GLU A 21 3.97 -27.86 -3.69
C GLU A 21 3.57 -26.41 -3.40
N TRP A 22 4.54 -25.56 -3.11
CA TRP A 22 4.26 -24.17 -2.78
C TRP A 22 3.62 -23.49 -3.99
N SER A 23 2.48 -22.83 -3.79
CA SER A 23 1.84 -22.01 -4.81
C SER A 23 1.73 -20.57 -4.31
N ASN A 24 2.05 -19.63 -5.18
CA ASN A 24 1.94 -18.22 -4.85
C ASN A 24 0.45 -17.86 -4.67
N PRO A 25 0.01 -17.43 -3.47
CA PRO A 25 -1.38 -17.01 -3.27
C PRO A 25 -1.72 -15.73 -4.02
N ILE A 26 -0.71 -14.95 -4.43
CA ILE A 26 -0.87 -13.71 -5.19
C ILE A 26 -1.03 -14.06 -6.67
N LYS A 27 -2.25 -13.94 -7.16
CA LYS A 27 -2.58 -14.09 -8.58
C LYS A 27 -2.81 -12.71 -9.20
N LYS A 28 -2.16 -12.42 -10.33
CA LYS A 28 -2.46 -11.22 -11.14
C LYS A 28 -3.87 -11.36 -11.71
N ILE A 29 -4.76 -10.43 -11.38
CA ILE A 29 -6.17 -10.44 -11.82
C ILE A 29 -6.34 -9.60 -13.10
N SER A 30 -5.84 -8.36 -13.11
CA SER A 30 -5.98 -7.45 -14.26
C SER A 30 -4.95 -6.30 -14.22
N TYR A 31 -4.92 -5.48 -15.28
CA TYR A 31 -4.20 -4.19 -15.33
C TYR A 31 -5.24 -3.07 -15.35
N THR A 32 -5.10 -2.08 -14.48
CA THR A 32 -6.14 -1.06 -14.26
C THR A 32 -6.10 0.10 -15.25
N GLY A 33 -5.04 0.24 -16.05
CA GLY A 33 -4.88 1.39 -16.96
C GLY A 33 -4.85 2.75 -16.23
N SER A 34 -4.64 2.73 -14.91
CA SER A 34 -4.68 3.91 -14.08
C SER A 34 -3.42 4.75 -14.29
N PRO A 35 -3.54 6.09 -14.45
CA PRO A 35 -2.37 6.98 -14.47
C PRO A 35 -1.70 7.09 -13.09
N LEU A 36 -2.29 6.50 -12.04
CA LEU A 36 -1.78 6.54 -10.68
C LEU A 36 -0.55 5.62 -10.56
N VAL A 37 0.63 6.23 -10.51
CA VAL A 37 1.93 5.52 -10.43
C VAL A 37 2.37 5.23 -8.99
N GLU A 38 1.81 5.93 -8.00
CA GLU A 38 2.20 5.85 -6.59
C GLU A 38 0.95 5.82 -5.70
N VAL A 39 0.53 4.63 -5.30
CA VAL A 39 -0.66 4.42 -4.47
C VAL A 39 -0.39 3.44 -3.34
N THR A 40 -1.05 3.64 -2.20
CA THR A 40 -1.00 2.71 -1.07
C THR A 40 -2.40 2.19 -0.75
N PRO A 41 -2.70 0.91 -1.06
CA PRO A 41 -3.94 0.31 -0.60
C PRO A 41 -3.85 0.04 0.91
N PHE A 42 -4.93 0.31 1.65
CA PHE A 42 -5.00 0.00 3.07
C PHE A 42 -6.44 -0.30 3.51
N VAL A 43 -6.58 -1.13 4.54
CA VAL A 43 -7.88 -1.44 5.16
C VAL A 43 -8.00 -0.65 6.45
N PHE A 44 -9.10 0.08 6.61
CA PHE A 44 -9.41 0.80 7.84
C PHE A 44 -10.85 0.55 8.28
N GLY A 45 -11.03 0.02 9.48
CA GLY A 45 -12.28 -0.64 9.85
C GLY A 45 -12.52 -1.86 8.97
N ASP A 46 -13.69 -1.92 8.34
CA ASP A 46 -14.13 -2.99 7.43
C ASP A 46 -14.04 -2.61 5.94
N ARG A 47 -13.35 -1.51 5.61
CA ARG A 47 -13.37 -0.92 4.25
C ARG A 47 -11.97 -0.81 3.67
N LEU A 48 -11.88 -1.04 2.35
CA LEU A 48 -10.67 -0.90 1.56
C LEU A 48 -10.59 0.51 0.95
N TYR A 49 -9.46 1.17 1.19
CA TYR A 49 -9.17 2.50 0.68
C TYR A 49 -7.89 2.48 -0.15
N LEU A 50 -7.72 3.54 -0.94
CA LEU A 50 -6.52 3.80 -1.73
C LEU A 50 -6.02 5.21 -1.39
N LEU A 51 -4.82 5.31 -0.82
CA LEU A 51 -4.10 6.57 -0.80
C LEU A 51 -3.50 6.80 -2.19
N GLU A 52 -3.76 7.97 -2.75
CA GLU A 52 -3.32 8.42 -4.06
C GLU A 52 -2.38 9.60 -3.93
N ASN A 53 -1.24 9.52 -4.61
CA ASN A 53 -0.39 10.68 -4.86
C ASN A 53 -0.89 11.39 -6.11
N ASN A 54 -1.72 12.42 -5.94
CA ASN A 54 -2.30 13.18 -7.03
C ASN A 54 -1.42 14.36 -7.41
N GLN A 55 -0.97 14.38 -8.66
CA GLN A 55 -0.31 15.54 -9.24
C GLN A 55 -1.36 16.45 -9.87
N ALA A 56 -1.41 17.72 -9.45
CA ALA A 56 -2.49 18.65 -9.80
C ALA A 56 -2.67 18.82 -11.30
N PHE A 57 -1.58 18.73 -12.09
CA PHE A 57 -1.64 18.87 -13.53
C PHE A 57 -2.44 17.76 -14.23
N TRP A 58 -2.67 16.60 -13.59
CA TRP A 58 -3.53 15.54 -14.15
C TRP A 58 -5.00 15.94 -14.18
N ASP A 59 -5.42 16.81 -13.26
CA ASP A 59 -6.78 17.34 -13.20
C ASP A 59 -6.94 18.60 -14.08
N MET A 60 -5.88 19.00 -14.80
CA MET A 60 -5.86 20.15 -15.70
C MET A 60 -6.08 19.72 -17.17
N LYS A 61 -6.18 20.71 -18.07
CA LYS A 61 -6.37 20.47 -19.50
C LYS A 61 -5.26 19.54 -20.06
N PRO A 62 -5.59 18.66 -21.03
CA PRO A 62 -4.60 17.85 -21.72
C PRO A 62 -3.46 18.70 -22.30
N GLY A 63 -2.23 18.22 -22.19
CA GLY A 63 -1.03 18.95 -22.61
C GLY A 63 -0.50 19.96 -21.58
N THR A 64 -1.09 20.03 -20.38
CA THR A 64 -0.50 20.79 -19.28
C THR A 64 0.87 20.19 -18.91
N PRO A 65 1.94 20.99 -18.77
CA PRO A 65 3.26 20.48 -18.44
C PRO A 65 3.29 19.74 -17.09
N PRO A 66 4.07 18.66 -16.97
CA PRO A 66 4.31 18.02 -15.67
C PRO A 66 4.82 19.03 -14.64
N GLY A 67 4.26 18.98 -13.43
CA GLY A 67 4.63 19.87 -12.33
C GLY A 67 3.99 21.25 -12.39
N ALA A 68 3.16 21.54 -13.40
CA ALA A 68 2.31 22.72 -13.35
C ALA A 68 1.45 22.68 -12.08
N ARG A 69 1.50 23.76 -11.29
CA ARG A 69 0.77 23.88 -10.03
C ARG A 69 1.08 22.77 -9.02
N PHE A 70 2.32 22.28 -8.95
CA PHE A 70 2.67 21.22 -8.00
C PHE A 70 2.43 21.55 -6.52
N TYR A 71 2.34 22.84 -6.16
CA TYR A 71 1.93 23.25 -4.81
C TYR A 71 0.50 22.85 -4.46
N ASP A 72 -0.31 22.53 -5.47
CA ASP A 72 -1.67 22.00 -5.35
C ASP A 72 -1.69 20.46 -5.42
N ASP A 73 -0.53 19.78 -5.49
CA ASP A 73 -0.47 18.31 -5.42
C ASP A 73 -1.05 17.85 -4.07
N GLU A 74 -1.78 16.74 -4.13
CA GLU A 74 -2.52 16.22 -2.99
C GLU A 74 -2.12 14.77 -2.71
N VAL A 75 -1.86 14.48 -1.44
CA VAL A 75 -1.98 13.12 -0.93
C VAL A 75 -3.44 12.97 -0.50
N ARG A 76 -4.21 12.17 -1.24
CA ARG A 76 -5.65 12.03 -1.05
C ARG A 76 -6.06 10.57 -0.86
N ILE A 77 -7.19 10.33 -0.20
CA ILE A 77 -7.69 8.99 0.11
C ILE A 77 -9.00 8.77 -0.63
N ARG A 78 -9.05 7.71 -1.44
CA ARG A 78 -10.25 7.22 -2.11
C ARG A 78 -10.82 6.01 -1.39
N ASP A 79 -12.13 6.01 -1.20
CA ASP A 79 -12.88 4.82 -0.84
C ASP A 79 -13.17 4.00 -2.11
N LEU A 80 -12.64 2.78 -2.20
CA LEU A 80 -12.78 1.95 -3.40
C LEU A 80 -14.21 1.44 -3.63
N SER A 81 -15.03 1.35 -2.57
CA SER A 81 -16.42 0.90 -2.72
C SER A 81 -17.30 1.94 -3.40
N THR A 82 -17.05 3.23 -3.15
CA THR A 82 -17.85 4.34 -3.70
C THR A 82 -17.13 5.10 -4.81
N GLY A 83 -15.83 4.92 -4.97
CA GLY A 83 -14.97 5.68 -5.87
C GLY A 83 -14.75 7.13 -5.44
N LYS A 84 -15.23 7.56 -4.27
CA LYS A 84 -15.14 8.97 -3.83
C LYS A 84 -13.84 9.25 -3.09
N ILE A 85 -13.32 10.46 -3.27
CA ILE A 85 -12.28 11.01 -2.38
C ILE A 85 -12.95 11.34 -1.04
N VAL A 86 -12.47 10.73 0.04
CA VAL A 86 -13.03 10.88 1.39
C VAL A 86 -12.16 11.73 2.31
N ALA A 87 -10.88 11.92 1.98
CA ALA A 87 -9.96 12.76 2.72
C ALA A 87 -8.81 13.28 1.85
N THR A 88 -8.24 14.41 2.24
CA THR A 88 -6.96 14.94 1.71
C THR A 88 -6.04 15.27 2.87
N PRO A 89 -5.33 14.27 3.44
CA PRO A 89 -4.52 14.45 4.64
C PRO A 89 -3.41 15.51 4.51
N LEU A 90 -2.77 15.59 3.33
CA LEU A 90 -1.65 16.49 3.07
C LEU A 90 -1.79 17.11 1.69
N LYS A 91 -1.47 18.41 1.60
CA LYS A 91 -1.39 19.20 0.36
C LYS A 91 0.00 19.77 0.21
N ASN A 92 0.46 20.06 -1.01
CA ASN A 92 1.84 20.44 -1.28
C ASN A 92 2.83 19.33 -0.86
N HIS A 93 2.43 18.08 -1.08
CA HIS A 93 3.21 16.89 -0.71
C HIS A 93 3.21 15.87 -1.85
N ALA A 94 4.20 14.98 -1.86
CA ALA A 94 4.27 13.84 -2.76
C ALA A 94 4.85 12.60 -2.06
N PHE A 95 4.85 11.45 -2.74
CA PHE A 95 5.37 10.18 -2.23
C PHE A 95 4.73 9.73 -0.90
N GLY A 96 3.44 10.05 -0.77
CA GLY A 96 2.57 9.66 0.33
C GLY A 96 2.43 8.15 0.46
N THR A 97 2.42 7.67 1.70
CA THR A 97 2.11 6.29 2.07
C THR A 97 1.21 6.25 3.31
N ALA A 98 0.44 5.17 3.45
CA ALA A 98 -0.45 4.93 4.58
C ALA A 98 -0.02 3.72 5.40
N LEU A 99 -0.09 3.84 6.72
CA LEU A 99 0.04 2.76 7.68
C LEU A 99 -1.19 2.74 8.58
N VAL A 100 -1.78 1.56 8.78
CA VAL A 100 -2.85 1.38 9.77
C VAL A 100 -2.27 0.68 10.99
N HIS A 101 -2.41 1.32 12.14
CA HIS A 101 -1.90 0.79 13.41
C HIS A 101 -2.78 1.29 14.55
N ASP A 102 -3.13 0.41 15.48
CA ASP A 102 -3.93 0.69 16.67
C ASP A 102 -5.20 1.52 16.40
N GLY A 103 -5.96 1.12 15.38
CA GLY A 103 -7.22 1.76 15.02
C GLY A 103 -7.06 3.19 14.46
N ARG A 104 -5.87 3.55 13.98
CA ARG A 104 -5.58 4.84 13.35
C ARG A 104 -4.91 4.66 12.01
N VAL A 105 -5.15 5.61 11.11
CA VAL A 105 -4.44 5.75 9.84
C VAL A 105 -3.37 6.80 10.02
N TYR A 106 -2.13 6.45 9.73
CA TYR A 106 -0.99 7.33 9.67
C TYR A 106 -0.62 7.55 8.21
N VAL A 107 -0.41 8.81 7.83
CA VAL A 107 0.00 9.22 6.49
C VAL A 107 1.32 9.93 6.60
N PHE A 108 2.30 9.44 5.85
CA PHE A 108 3.63 10.03 5.72
C PHE A 108 3.80 10.49 4.29
N ALA A 109 4.34 11.68 4.06
CA ALA A 109 4.62 12.16 2.71
C ALA A 109 5.78 13.14 2.70
N GLY A 110 6.47 13.23 1.58
CA GLY A 110 7.49 14.23 1.35
C GLY A 110 6.88 15.62 1.22
N ASP A 111 7.36 16.56 2.02
CA ASP A 111 6.94 17.96 1.97
C ASP A 111 7.76 18.70 0.90
N PHE A 112 7.09 19.31 -0.08
CA PHE A 112 7.78 20.17 -1.03
C PHE A 112 8.36 21.41 -0.36
N GLY A 113 7.82 21.85 0.78
CA GLY A 113 8.24 23.03 1.49
C GLY A 113 7.89 24.33 0.76
N LYS A 114 8.16 25.47 1.41
CA LYS A 114 7.87 26.79 0.85
C LYS A 114 8.98 27.25 -0.09
N GLY A 115 8.63 27.62 -1.31
CA GLY A 115 9.56 28.22 -2.28
C GLY A 115 10.64 27.29 -2.83
N LYS A 116 10.58 25.98 -2.54
CA LYS A 116 11.48 25.00 -3.14
C LYS A 116 10.96 24.59 -4.53
N PRO A 117 11.86 24.17 -5.45
CA PRO A 117 11.46 23.64 -6.75
C PRO A 117 10.73 22.30 -6.64
N TRP A 118 9.97 21.95 -7.69
CA TRP A 118 9.26 20.67 -7.76
C TRP A 118 10.23 19.48 -7.58
N ARG A 119 9.84 18.53 -6.73
CA ARG A 119 10.59 17.31 -6.39
C ARG A 119 11.95 17.52 -5.69
N GLN A 120 12.24 18.71 -5.18
CA GLN A 120 13.37 18.93 -4.26
C GLN A 120 12.92 18.80 -2.80
N ILE A 121 12.48 17.58 -2.46
CA ILE A 121 11.97 17.24 -1.12
C ILE A 121 13.15 16.93 -0.20
N THR A 122 13.15 17.54 0.99
CA THR A 122 14.17 17.30 2.03
C THR A 122 13.55 16.91 3.38
N GLU A 123 12.23 16.93 3.48
CA GLU A 123 11.48 16.77 4.72
C GLU A 123 10.32 15.81 4.47
N VAL A 124 9.93 15.09 5.53
CA VAL A 124 8.78 14.19 5.53
C VAL A 124 7.84 14.67 6.64
N SER A 125 6.60 14.92 6.26
CA SER A 125 5.51 15.20 7.20
C SER A 125 4.78 13.92 7.56
N MET A 126 4.18 13.91 8.76
CA MET A 126 3.29 12.86 9.20
C MET A 126 2.03 13.47 9.79
N THR A 127 0.88 12.94 9.39
CA THR A 127 -0.41 13.20 10.05
C THR A 127 -1.14 11.89 10.30
N SER A 128 -2.10 11.90 11.23
CA SER A 128 -2.89 10.71 11.53
C SER A 128 -4.36 11.03 11.82
N SER A 129 -5.21 10.04 11.60
CA SER A 129 -6.65 10.14 11.85
C SER A 129 -7.21 8.83 12.42
N ALA A 130 -8.21 8.96 13.29
CA ALA A 130 -9.01 7.84 13.78
C ALA A 130 -10.36 7.69 13.05
N ASP A 131 -10.71 8.62 12.15
CA ASP A 131 -12.03 8.65 11.50
C ASP A 131 -11.99 9.08 10.02
N LEU A 132 -10.79 9.31 9.47
CA LEU A 132 -10.51 9.87 8.15
C LEU A 132 -11.04 11.30 7.92
N LYS A 133 -11.57 11.96 8.96
CA LYS A 133 -12.15 13.30 8.88
C LYS A 133 -11.29 14.32 9.59
N GLN A 134 -10.86 14.01 10.81
CA GLN A 134 -10.00 14.85 11.62
C GLN A 134 -8.57 14.34 11.58
N TRP A 135 -7.64 15.25 11.32
CA TRP A 135 -6.23 14.95 11.12
C TRP A 135 -5.38 15.72 12.13
N THR A 136 -4.32 15.11 12.62
CA THR A 136 -3.37 15.80 13.51
C THR A 136 -2.61 16.88 12.75
N THR A 137 -2.39 18.02 13.40
CA THR A 137 -1.53 19.13 12.93
C THR A 137 -0.07 18.87 13.21
#